data_AF-A0A9Q3E286-F1
#
_entry.id   AF-A0A9Q3E286-F1
#
_cell.length_a   1.000
_cell.length_b   1.000
_cell.length_c   1.000
_cell.angle_alpha   90.00
_cell.angle_beta   90.00
_cell.angle_gamma   90.00
#
_symmetry.space_group_name_H-M   'P 1'
#
loop_
_entity.id
_entity.type
_entity.pdbx_description
1 polymer ?
#
loop_
_entity_poly.entity_id
_entity_poly.type
_entity_poly.pdbx_seq_one_letter_code
_entity_poly.pdbx_strand_id
1 'polypeptide(L)'
;MTKPMTSALRIPTKFRLQALAKAQSTVFRTPYNPQNLRTADKYLTKKLKGPLVTTYYPPVRPVNFKQLNQIFVQTAKAEGVSGRDLEYWKLPDLREEKRLDRIAHNRKRGKGPPKKGEGRRTYIKYYKAVQLLFRTIQASLPRPPRSKSKLDTFLKLTCQLIEGFQKAKPFYFLKI
;
A
#
# COMPACT_ATOMS: atom_id res chain seq x y z
N MET A 1 21.35 79.28 -40.69
CA MET A 1 19.90 79.11 -40.43
C MET A 1 19.62 77.64 -40.17
N THR A 2 19.51 77.22 -38.91
CA THR A 2 19.24 75.84 -38.51
C THR A 2 17.75 75.65 -38.29
N LYS A 3 17.07 74.88 -39.15
CA LYS A 3 15.66 74.53 -38.93
C LYS A 3 15.54 73.65 -37.68
N PRO A 4 14.65 73.96 -36.72
CA PRO A 4 14.41 73.08 -35.59
C PRO A 4 13.75 71.79 -36.11
N MET A 5 14.38 70.64 -35.85
CA MET A 5 13.77 69.34 -36.09
C MET A 5 12.71 69.09 -35.01
N THR A 6 11.51 69.64 -35.20
CA THR A 6 10.34 69.22 -34.43
C THR A 6 9.96 67.83 -34.91
N SER A 7 10.56 66.80 -34.31
CA SER A 7 10.14 65.41 -34.51
C SER A 7 8.71 65.28 -34.00
N ALA A 8 7.73 65.31 -34.92
CA ALA A 8 6.35 65.05 -34.57
C ALA A 8 6.28 63.67 -33.89
N LEU A 9 5.79 63.63 -32.64
CA LEU A 9 5.48 62.41 -31.90
C LEU A 9 4.34 61.68 -32.62
N ARG A 10 4.68 60.93 -33.68
CA ARG A 10 3.73 60.16 -34.46
C ARG A 10 3.51 58.83 -33.76
N ILE A 11 2.29 58.61 -33.28
CA ILE A 11 1.91 57.35 -32.62
C ILE A 11 2.14 56.20 -33.62
N PRO A 12 2.93 55.17 -33.24
CA PRO A 12 3.20 54.05 -34.13
C PRO A 12 1.95 53.23 -34.39
N THR A 13 1.84 52.69 -35.60
CA THR A 13 0.72 51.81 -35.98
C THR A 13 0.78 50.49 -35.21
N LYS A 14 -0.38 49.88 -34.97
CA LYS A 14 -0.50 48.56 -34.32
C LYS A 14 0.39 47.50 -34.97
N PHE A 15 0.48 47.51 -36.30
CA PHE A 15 1.34 46.60 -37.06
C PHE A 15 2.83 46.77 -36.72
N ARG A 16 3.32 48.02 -36.62
CA ARG A 16 4.71 48.30 -36.23
C ARG A 16 5.01 47.85 -34.81
N LEU A 17 4.08 48.05 -33.88
CA LEU A 17 4.21 47.59 -32.50
C LEU A 17 4.26 46.05 -32.42
N GLN A 18 3.44 45.35 -33.20
CA GLN A 18 3.47 43.89 -33.27
C GLN A 18 4.78 43.36 -33.87
N ALA A 19 5.30 43.99 -34.92
CA ALA A 19 6.59 43.63 -35.51
C ALA A 19 7.75 43.81 -34.52
N LEU A 20 7.74 44.90 -33.76
CA LEU A 20 8.72 45.16 -32.70
C LEU A 20 8.61 44.14 -31.57
N ALA A 21 7.40 43.82 -31.11
CA ALA A 21 7.17 42.81 -30.08
C ALA A 21 7.64 41.41 -30.53
N LYS A 22 7.43 41.05 -31.81
CA LYS A 22 7.96 39.81 -32.39
C LYS A 22 9.49 39.81 -32.49
N ALA A 23 10.11 40.93 -32.89
CA ALA A 23 11.56 41.04 -32.92
C ALA A 23 12.16 40.90 -31.51
N GLN A 24 11.57 41.60 -30.54
CA GLN A 24 11.95 41.52 -29.13
C GLN A 24 11.84 40.09 -28.60
N SER A 25 10.74 39.39 -28.87
CA SER A 25 10.56 38.02 -28.41
C SER A 25 11.59 37.06 -29.01
N THR A 26 12.01 37.32 -30.25
CA THR A 26 13.06 36.54 -30.94
C THR A 26 14.42 36.76 -30.27
N VAL A 27 14.76 38.01 -29.95
CA VAL A 27 16.02 38.38 -29.28
C VAL A 27 16.09 37.77 -27.88
N PHE A 28 15.02 37.92 -27.08
CA PHE A 28 15.00 37.47 -25.68
C PHE A 28 14.49 36.05 -25.49
N ARG A 29 14.19 35.34 -26.59
CA ARG A 29 13.62 33.98 -26.58
C ARG A 29 12.39 33.85 -25.68
N THR A 30 11.51 34.86 -25.72
CA THR A 30 10.24 34.85 -24.99
C THR A 30 9.09 34.39 -25.91
N PRO A 31 8.00 33.82 -25.37
CA PRO A 31 6.86 33.43 -26.19
C PRO A 31 6.08 34.66 -26.69
N TYR A 32 5.77 34.68 -28.00
CA TYR A 32 4.96 35.72 -28.64
C TYR A 32 3.54 35.23 -28.90
N ASN A 33 2.53 35.86 -28.27
CA ASN A 33 1.12 35.45 -28.31
C ASN A 33 0.19 36.63 -28.66
N PRO A 34 0.08 37.03 -29.94
CA PRO A 34 -0.70 38.20 -30.34
C PRO A 34 -2.22 37.97 -30.27
N GLN A 35 -2.70 36.73 -30.22
CA GLN A 35 -4.11 36.36 -30.12
C GLN A 35 -4.58 36.11 -28.68
N ASN A 36 -3.69 36.26 -27.68
CA ASN A 36 -3.99 36.00 -26.27
C ASN A 36 -4.58 34.61 -26.01
N LEU A 37 -4.12 33.60 -26.76
CA LEU A 37 -4.55 32.22 -26.58
C LEU A 37 -4.01 31.65 -25.25
N ARG A 38 -4.75 30.72 -24.65
CA ARG A 38 -4.31 30.06 -23.41
C ARG A 38 -3.23 29.02 -23.72
N THR A 39 -1.97 29.44 -23.69
CA THR A 39 -0.81 28.56 -23.84
C THR A 39 -0.42 27.96 -22.49
N ALA A 40 0.20 26.76 -22.50
CA ALA A 40 0.64 26.05 -21.29
C ALA A 40 1.89 26.67 -20.60
N ASP A 41 2.30 27.88 -20.99
CA ASP A 41 3.50 28.56 -20.51
C ASP A 41 3.48 28.79 -18.99
N LYS A 42 2.28 28.99 -18.41
CA LYS A 42 2.05 29.05 -16.95
C LYS A 42 2.56 27.80 -16.21
N TYR A 43 2.51 26.64 -16.85
CA TYR A 43 2.97 25.39 -16.25
C TYR A 43 4.43 25.11 -16.56
N LEU A 44 4.90 25.45 -17.76
CA LEU A 44 6.29 25.24 -18.20
C LEU A 44 7.29 26.14 -17.46
N THR A 45 6.88 27.38 -17.15
CA THR A 45 7.72 28.35 -16.42
C THR A 45 7.82 28.06 -14.92
N LYS A 46 6.96 27.19 -14.37
CA LYS A 46 7.01 26.83 -12.96
C LYS A 46 8.22 25.95 -12.70
N LYS A 47 9.07 26.37 -11.76
CA LYS A 47 10.18 25.55 -11.26
C LYS A 47 9.64 24.26 -10.65
N LEU A 48 10.28 23.13 -11.00
CA LEU A 48 9.96 21.83 -10.43
C LEU A 48 10.28 21.82 -8.93
N LYS A 49 9.34 21.36 -8.11
CA LYS A 49 9.49 21.26 -6.65
C LYS A 49 9.90 19.86 -6.16
N GLY A 50 9.98 18.88 -7.07
CA GLY A 50 10.30 17.48 -6.76
C GLY A 50 11.44 17.29 -5.76
N PRO A 51 12.67 17.75 -6.04
CA PRO A 51 13.81 17.53 -5.14
C PRO A 51 13.63 18.18 -3.76
N LEU A 52 12.97 19.34 -3.71
CA LEU A 52 12.64 20.02 -2.45
C LEU A 52 11.64 19.21 -1.63
N VAL A 53 10.62 18.65 -2.26
CA VAL A 53 9.60 17.83 -1.59
C VAL A 53 10.16 16.49 -1.12
N THR A 54 11.05 15.86 -1.90
CA THR A 54 11.72 14.60 -1.52
C THR A 54 12.49 14.73 -0.21
N THR A 55 13.08 15.91 0.04
CA THR A 55 13.90 16.18 1.23
C THR A 55 13.08 16.44 2.49
N TYR A 56 11.74 16.46 2.42
CA TYR A 56 10.88 16.78 3.56
C TYR A 56 11.09 15.85 4.76
N TYR A 57 11.28 14.55 4.52
CA TYR A 57 11.78 13.62 5.53
C TYR A 57 13.23 13.25 5.18
N PRO A 58 14.21 13.55 6.04
CA PRO A 58 15.60 13.23 5.74
C PRO A 58 15.76 11.71 5.55
N PRO A 59 16.54 11.26 4.55
CA PRO A 59 16.73 9.83 4.28
C PRO A 59 17.56 9.16 5.38
N VAL A 60 18.39 9.93 6.09
CA VAL A 60 19.16 9.47 7.24
C VAL A 60 18.19 9.32 8.41
N ARG A 61 17.70 8.10 8.61
CA ARG A 61 17.06 7.72 9.87
C ARG A 61 18.14 7.60 10.94
N PRO A 62 17.85 7.95 12.20
CA PRO A 62 18.74 7.57 13.30
C PRO A 62 18.99 6.07 13.24
N VAL A 63 20.22 5.66 13.57
CA VAL A 63 20.68 4.27 13.50
C VAL A 63 19.69 3.38 14.27
N ASN A 64 19.20 2.32 13.62
CA ASN A 64 18.26 1.40 14.27
C ASN A 64 19.00 0.64 15.39
N PHE A 65 18.39 0.45 16.56
CA PHE A 65 18.95 -0.35 17.66
C PHE A 65 19.45 -1.72 17.20
N LYS A 66 18.77 -2.33 16.22
CA LYS A 66 19.21 -3.60 15.63
C LYS A 66 20.56 -3.47 14.90
N GLN A 67 20.75 -2.41 14.12
CA GLN A 67 21.99 -2.15 13.40
C GLN A 67 23.12 -1.78 14.36
N LEU A 68 22.83 -0.96 15.37
CA LEU A 68 23.78 -0.64 16.44
C LEU A 68 24.25 -1.91 17.16
N ASN A 69 23.32 -2.77 17.57
CA ASN A 69 23.66 -4.03 18.24
C ASN A 69 24.48 -4.97 17.34
N GLN A 70 24.31 -4.93 16.02
CA GLN A 70 25.17 -5.68 15.10
C GLN A 70 26.61 -5.13 15.11
N ILE A 71 26.78 -3.81 15.07
CA ILE A 71 28.09 -3.15 15.14
C ILE A 71 28.79 -3.46 16.47
N PHE A 72 28.07 -3.33 17.60
CA PHE A 72 28.63 -3.63 18.93
C PHE A 72 29.05 -5.09 19.06
N VAL A 73 28.21 -6.03 18.60
CA VAL A 73 28.56 -7.45 18.63
C VAL A 73 29.75 -7.78 17.74
N GLN A 74 29.88 -7.14 16.58
CA GLN A 74 31.06 -7.31 15.71
C GLN A 74 32.34 -6.77 16.36
N THR A 75 32.25 -5.61 17.01
CA THR A 75 33.36 -4.98 17.72
C THR A 75 33.82 -5.83 18.90
N ALA A 76 32.89 -6.27 19.75
CA ALA A 76 33.17 -7.16 20.89
C ALA A 76 33.85 -8.47 20.45
N LYS A 77 33.42 -9.06 19.34
CA LYS A 77 34.05 -10.27 18.78
C LYS A 77 35.48 -10.00 18.30
N ALA A 78 35.73 -8.84 17.69
CA ALA A 78 37.06 -8.45 17.25
C ALA A 78 38.01 -8.23 18.44
N GLU A 79 37.48 -7.77 19.57
CA GLU A 79 38.18 -7.66 20.85
C GLU A 79 38.36 -9.02 21.57
N GLY A 80 37.91 -10.13 20.98
CA GLY A 80 38.05 -11.48 21.53
C GLY A 80 36.99 -11.87 22.56
N VAL A 81 35.97 -11.03 22.77
CA VAL A 81 34.84 -11.34 23.66
C VAL A 81 33.99 -12.43 23.03
N SER A 82 33.83 -13.55 23.73
CA SER A 82 33.07 -14.71 23.25
C SER A 82 32.16 -15.28 24.35
N GLY A 83 31.14 -16.05 23.94
CA GLY A 83 30.22 -16.69 24.89
C GLY A 83 29.20 -15.72 25.51
N ARG A 84 28.98 -15.87 26.83
CA ARG A 84 27.93 -15.15 27.58
C ARG A 84 28.21 -13.65 27.68
N ASP A 85 29.47 -13.25 27.62
CA ASP A 85 29.88 -11.85 27.76
C ASP A 85 29.38 -10.97 26.60
N LEU A 86 29.13 -11.59 25.44
CA LEU A 86 28.62 -10.93 24.23
C LEU A 86 27.18 -10.43 24.36
N GLU A 87 26.41 -10.96 25.32
CA GLU A 87 25.04 -10.49 25.60
C GLU A 87 25.05 -9.11 26.28
N TYR A 88 25.99 -8.86 27.19
CA TYR A 88 26.14 -7.58 27.89
C TYR A 88 26.57 -6.44 26.96
N TRP A 89 27.20 -6.76 25.83
CA TRP A 89 27.57 -5.79 24.80
C TRP A 89 26.39 -5.33 23.93
N LYS A 90 25.22 -5.95 24.02
CA LYS A 90 24.02 -5.52 23.29
C LYS A 90 23.29 -4.44 24.09
N LEU A 91 22.91 -3.35 23.43
CA LEU A 91 22.07 -2.34 24.05
C LEU A 91 20.63 -2.87 24.15
N PRO A 92 19.99 -2.80 25.34
CA PRO A 92 18.60 -3.18 25.51
C PRO A 92 17.66 -2.17 24.86
N ASP A 93 16.72 -2.64 24.04
CA ASP A 93 15.64 -1.82 23.49
C ASP A 93 14.42 -1.92 24.41
N LEU A 94 14.38 -1.03 25.41
CA LEU A 94 13.32 -0.99 26.42
C LEU A 94 11.91 -0.86 25.82
N ARG A 95 11.79 -0.23 24.64
CA ARG A 95 10.48 -0.05 23.99
C ARG A 95 10.00 -1.37 23.40
N GLU A 96 10.91 -2.11 22.78
CA GLU A 96 10.62 -3.41 22.19
C GLU A 96 10.37 -4.48 23.26
N GLU A 97 11.15 -4.49 24.35
CA GLU A 97 10.92 -5.37 25.50
C GLU A 97 9.53 -5.17 26.10
N LYS A 98 9.14 -3.92 26.39
CA LYS A 98 7.79 -3.58 26.85
C LYS A 98 6.70 -4.00 25.87
N ARG A 99 6.97 -3.97 24.56
CA ARG A 99 6.03 -4.44 23.53
C ARG A 99 5.87 -5.96 23.61
N LEU A 100 6.96 -6.69 23.76
CA LEU A 100 6.97 -8.15 23.88
C LEU A 100 6.27 -8.62 25.16
N ASP A 101 6.54 -7.99 26.29
CA ASP A 101 5.90 -8.30 27.58
C ASP A 101 4.39 -8.10 27.51
N ARG A 102 3.95 -6.97 26.94
CA ARG A 102 2.52 -6.70 26.75
C ARG A 102 1.87 -7.76 25.87
N ILE A 103 2.55 -8.20 24.80
CA ILE A 103 2.05 -9.26 23.91
C ILE A 103 1.97 -10.59 24.66
N ALA A 104 3.01 -10.96 25.42
CA ALA A 104 3.04 -12.18 26.21
C ALA A 104 1.93 -12.21 27.25
N HIS A 105 1.74 -11.12 28.00
CA HIS A 105 0.67 -10.97 28.97
C HIS A 105 -0.73 -11.07 28.31
N ASN A 106 -0.94 -10.40 27.18
CA ASN A 106 -2.22 -10.48 26.46
C ASN A 106 -2.49 -11.90 25.90
N ARG A 107 -1.46 -12.60 25.41
CA ARG A 107 -1.55 -13.99 24.97
C ARG A 107 -1.91 -14.92 26.11
N LYS A 108 -1.28 -14.78 27.28
CA LYS A 108 -1.63 -15.55 28.50
C LYS A 108 -3.10 -15.38 28.88
N ARG A 109 -3.68 -14.20 28.67
CA ARG A 109 -5.11 -13.90 28.93
C ARG A 109 -6.06 -14.34 27.81
N GLY A 110 -5.57 -14.91 26.70
CA GLY A 110 -6.38 -15.20 25.51
C GLY A 110 -6.87 -13.95 24.76
N LYS A 111 -6.34 -12.77 25.10
CA LYS A 111 -6.64 -11.47 24.47
C LYS A 111 -5.55 -11.04 23.48
N GLY A 112 -4.68 -11.96 23.09
CA GLY A 112 -3.71 -11.73 22.04
C GLY A 112 -4.39 -11.58 20.67
N PRO A 113 -3.77 -10.86 19.73
CA PRO A 113 -4.25 -10.88 18.35
C PRO A 113 -4.26 -12.32 17.82
N PRO A 114 -5.31 -12.75 17.09
CA PRO A 114 -5.35 -14.07 16.49
C PRO A 114 -4.24 -14.20 15.44
N LYS A 115 -3.89 -15.43 15.10
CA LYS A 115 -2.94 -15.68 14.01
C LYS A 115 -3.52 -15.16 12.69
N LYS A 116 -2.64 -14.65 11.83
CA LYS A 116 -3.04 -14.14 10.51
C LYS A 116 -3.78 -15.24 9.74
N GLY A 117 -4.98 -14.93 9.23
CA GLY A 117 -5.84 -15.90 8.53
C GLY A 117 -6.83 -16.65 9.43
N GLU A 118 -6.64 -16.65 10.75
CA GLU A 118 -7.50 -17.32 11.74
C GLU A 118 -8.41 -16.30 12.47
N GLY A 119 -8.79 -15.21 11.79
CA GLY A 119 -9.70 -14.21 12.35
C GLY A 119 -11.14 -14.68 12.32
N ARG A 120 -12.00 -14.21 13.24
CA ARG A 120 -13.43 -14.56 13.27
C ARG A 120 -14.14 -14.44 11.91
N ARG A 121 -13.77 -13.43 11.10
CA ARG A 121 -14.34 -13.23 9.75
C ARG A 121 -13.98 -14.33 8.76
N THR A 122 -12.82 -14.98 8.86
CA THR A 122 -12.46 -16.07 7.95
C THR A 122 -13.33 -17.30 8.24
N TYR A 123 -13.50 -17.67 9.51
CA TYR A 123 -14.43 -18.73 9.92
C TYR A 123 -15.85 -18.52 9.39
N ILE A 124 -16.38 -17.30 9.51
CA ILE A 124 -17.74 -16.98 9.02
C ILE A 124 -17.83 -17.13 7.50
N LYS A 125 -16.80 -16.73 6.73
CA LYS A 125 -16.78 -16.91 5.28
C LYS A 125 -16.79 -18.38 4.88
N TYR A 126 -15.95 -19.20 5.51
CA TYR A 126 -15.90 -20.63 5.23
C TYR A 126 -17.23 -21.31 5.57
N TYR A 127 -17.81 -21.00 6.73
CA TYR A 127 -19.09 -21.58 7.14
C TYR A 127 -20.23 -21.21 6.19
N LYS A 128 -20.32 -19.95 5.75
CA LYS A 128 -21.31 -19.51 4.75
C LYS A 128 -21.12 -20.20 3.40
N ALA A 129 -19.88 -20.38 2.95
CA ALA A 129 -19.59 -21.08 1.70
C ALA A 129 -20.01 -22.56 1.77
N VAL A 130 -19.72 -23.24 2.88
CA VAL A 130 -20.16 -24.62 3.11
C VAL A 130 -21.69 -24.72 3.17
N GLN A 131 -22.37 -23.79 3.84
CA GLN A 131 -23.84 -23.76 3.88
C GLN A 131 -24.47 -23.53 2.50
N LEU A 132 -23.88 -22.68 1.67
CA LEU A 132 -24.31 -22.46 0.29
C LEU A 132 -24.15 -23.71 -0.58
N LEU A 133 -23.02 -24.40 -0.46
CA LEU A 133 -22.78 -25.68 -1.14
C LEU A 133 -23.76 -26.76 -0.67
N PHE A 134 -24.04 -26.85 0.62
CA PHE A 134 -25.00 -27.82 1.14
C PHE A 134 -26.42 -27.56 0.63
N ARG A 135 -26.87 -26.29 0.62
CA ARG A 135 -28.20 -25.91 0.09
C ARG A 135 -28.35 -26.20 -1.39
N THR A 136 -27.30 -25.95 -2.19
CA THR A 136 -27.31 -26.23 -3.63
C THR A 136 -27.36 -27.73 -3.91
N ILE A 137 -26.62 -28.54 -3.16
CA ILE A 137 -26.69 -30.00 -3.24
C ILE A 137 -28.09 -30.51 -2.86
N GLN A 138 -28.67 -30.05 -1.74
CA GLN A 138 -30.02 -30.45 -1.33
C GLN A 138 -31.09 -30.07 -2.37
N ALA A 139 -30.96 -28.92 -3.02
CA ALA A 139 -31.87 -28.51 -4.09
C ALA A 139 -31.74 -29.35 -5.37
N SER A 140 -30.58 -29.97 -5.60
CA SER A 140 -30.32 -30.86 -6.74
C SER A 140 -30.76 -32.31 -6.51
N LEU A 141 -31.07 -32.70 -5.26
CA LEU A 141 -31.56 -34.03 -4.96
C LEU A 141 -32.99 -34.21 -5.48
N PRO A 142 -33.31 -35.35 -6.13
CA PRO A 142 -34.66 -35.63 -6.58
C PRO A 142 -35.62 -35.70 -5.37
N ARG A 143 -36.88 -35.28 -5.58
CA ARG A 143 -37.90 -35.33 -4.51
C ARG A 143 -38.02 -36.75 -3.97
N PRO A 144 -38.23 -36.92 -2.66
CA PRO A 144 -38.30 -38.24 -2.06
C PRO A 144 -39.45 -39.05 -2.69
N PRO A 145 -39.22 -40.33 -3.03
CA PRO A 145 -40.23 -41.17 -3.66
C PRO A 145 -41.43 -41.38 -2.72
N ARG A 146 -42.65 -41.54 -3.25
CA ARG A 146 -43.87 -41.61 -2.40
C ARG A 146 -44.07 -42.95 -1.68
N SER A 147 -43.40 -44.02 -2.13
CA SER A 147 -43.54 -45.38 -1.58
C SER A 147 -42.55 -45.64 -0.44
N LYS A 148 -43.04 -46.19 0.68
CA LYS A 148 -42.25 -46.46 1.91
C LYS A 148 -40.95 -47.23 1.66
N SER A 149 -40.97 -48.29 0.84
CA SER A 149 -39.76 -49.09 0.54
C SER A 149 -38.67 -48.33 -0.24
N LYS A 150 -39.05 -47.39 -1.11
CA LYS A 150 -38.12 -46.53 -1.84
C LYS A 150 -37.64 -45.33 -1.02
N LEU A 151 -38.41 -44.91 -0.01
CA LEU A 151 -38.02 -43.88 0.94
C LEU A 151 -36.89 -44.35 1.84
N ASP A 152 -37.00 -45.57 2.38
CA ASP A 152 -35.99 -46.11 3.30
C ASP A 152 -34.64 -46.32 2.63
N THR A 153 -34.63 -46.71 1.35
CA THR A 153 -33.42 -46.85 0.53
C THR A 153 -32.83 -45.50 0.13
N PHE A 154 -33.67 -44.53 -0.25
CA PHE A 154 -33.24 -43.16 -0.52
C PHE A 154 -32.64 -42.46 0.71
N LEU A 155 -33.27 -42.61 1.89
CA LEU A 155 -32.78 -42.07 3.16
C LEU A 155 -31.46 -42.72 3.60
N LYS A 156 -31.30 -44.04 3.44
CA LYS A 156 -30.02 -44.71 3.74
C LYS A 156 -28.88 -44.23 2.82
N LEU A 157 -29.13 -44.08 1.52
CA LEU A 157 -28.12 -43.60 0.56
C LEU A 157 -27.73 -42.14 0.79
N THR A 158 -28.71 -41.28 1.07
CA THR A 158 -28.45 -39.86 1.38
C THR A 158 -27.74 -39.68 2.71
N CYS A 159 -28.09 -40.46 3.74
CA CYS A 159 -27.36 -40.47 5.01
C CYS A 159 -25.92 -40.97 4.84
N GLN A 160 -25.66 -42.01 4.03
CA GLN A 160 -24.30 -42.48 3.74
C GLN A 160 -23.46 -41.41 3.01
N LEU A 161 -24.04 -40.66 2.07
CA LEU A 161 -23.38 -39.54 1.39
C LEU A 161 -23.07 -38.39 2.37
N ILE A 162 -24.00 -38.05 3.27
CA ILE A 162 -23.81 -37.00 4.28
C ILE A 162 -22.77 -37.42 5.33
N GLU A 163 -22.79 -38.67 5.78
CA GLU A 163 -21.78 -39.22 6.70
C GLU A 163 -20.39 -39.29 6.06
N GLY A 164 -20.30 -39.62 4.77
CA GLY A 164 -19.06 -39.54 4.00
C GLY A 164 -18.51 -38.12 3.94
N PHE A 165 -19.39 -37.12 3.82
CA PHE A 165 -19.03 -35.70 3.80
C PHE A 165 -18.66 -35.15 5.20
N GLN A 166 -19.23 -35.68 6.28
CA GLN A 166 -18.85 -35.32 7.65
C GLN A 166 -17.55 -36.00 8.13
N LYS A 167 -17.29 -37.25 7.70
CA LYS A 167 -16.04 -37.97 7.96
C LYS A 167 -14.87 -37.43 7.15
N ALA A 168 -15.14 -36.87 5.96
CA ALA A 168 -14.26 -35.92 5.32
C ALA A 168 -14.24 -34.63 6.15
N LYS A 169 -13.41 -34.62 7.21
CA LYS A 169 -13.01 -33.38 7.89
C LYS A 169 -12.81 -32.28 6.83
N PRO A 170 -13.11 -31.00 7.09
CA PRO A 170 -12.59 -29.92 6.27
C PRO A 170 -11.05 -29.91 6.42
N PHE A 171 -10.41 -30.82 5.70
CA PHE A 171 -8.97 -31.08 5.65
C PHE A 171 -8.34 -30.31 4.49
N TYR A 172 -9.06 -29.32 3.97
CA TYR A 172 -8.55 -28.44 2.95
C TYR A 172 -8.18 -27.09 3.59
N PHE A 173 -6.87 -26.82 3.52
CA PHE A 173 -6.17 -25.55 3.74
C PHE A 173 -5.70 -25.21 5.15
N LEU A 174 -4.79 -26.06 5.66
CA LEU A 174 -3.78 -25.68 6.65
C LEU A 174 -2.39 -26.10 6.14
N LYS A 175 -1.91 -25.42 5.08
CA LYS A 175 -0.49 -25.33 4.69
C LYS A 175 -0.35 -24.35 3.52
N ILE A 176 -0.35 -23.05 3.83
CA ILE A 176 0.45 -22.01 3.17
C ILE A 176 0.91 -21.06 4.27
#